data_AF-A0A924YPX1-F1
#
_entry.id   AF-A0A924YPX1-F1
#
_cell.length_a   1.000
_cell.length_b   1.000
_cell.length_c   1.000
_cell.angle_alpha   90.00
_cell.angle_beta   90.00
_cell.angle_gamma   90.00
#
_symmetry.space_group_name_H-M   'P 1'
#
loop_
_entity.id
_entity.type
_entity.pdbx_description
1 polymer ?
#
loop_
_entity_poly.entity_id
_entity_poly.type
_entity_poly.pdbx_seq_one_letter_code
_entity_poly.pdbx_strand_id
1 'polypeptide(L)'
;MAAIGLAAWGLPPSVVLTAADFEKYRVLRDADFFYGPAVGYGGVTPPEISAFRHFAHHQRGALVFRYLLLTGSLPALTGLRRSSPMFFKVAAQPFKLVPTSVPTFFGCIIGGETVASLVRSEEPDAVRLRNGQTLESWWDARRGTGSGTLHLDIVGGGYTAMFLDPPRARKPAV
;
A
#
# COMPACT_ATOMS: atom_id res chain seq x y z
N MET A 1 -10.42 32.38 12.49
CA MET A 1 -11.11 31.54 11.49
C MET A 1 -10.50 30.13 11.47
N ALA A 2 -10.89 29.22 12.37
CA ALA A 2 -10.35 27.84 12.37
C ALA A 2 -11.21 26.85 13.17
N ALA A 3 -12.51 26.74 12.86
CA ALA A 3 -13.40 25.81 13.57
C ALA A 3 -14.32 24.96 12.67
N ILE A 4 -14.08 24.93 11.35
CA ILE A 4 -14.95 24.19 10.40
C ILE A 4 -14.30 22.85 9.94
N GLY A 5 -13.06 22.56 10.32
CA GLY A 5 -12.34 21.36 9.87
C GLY A 5 -12.61 20.05 10.65
N LEU A 6 -13.08 20.13 11.90
CA LEU A 6 -13.23 18.95 12.78
C LEU A 6 -14.53 18.16 12.56
N ALA A 7 -15.59 18.81 12.08
CA ALA A 7 -16.91 18.19 11.99
C ALA A 7 -17.03 17.15 10.86
N ALA A 8 -16.23 17.27 9.79
CA ALA A 8 -16.31 16.36 8.65
C ALA A 8 -15.48 15.07 8.80
N TRP A 9 -14.57 15.00 9.77
CA TRP A 9 -13.53 13.95 9.85
C TRP A 9 -13.50 13.18 11.18
N GLY A 10 -14.31 13.56 12.16
CA GLY A 10 -14.42 12.88 13.45
C GLY A 10 -13.32 13.26 14.45
N LEU A 11 -13.29 12.54 15.57
CA LEU A 11 -12.29 12.73 16.63
C LEU A 11 -10.87 12.43 16.11
N PRO A 12 -9.81 13.02 16.70
CA PRO A 12 -8.43 12.75 16.27
C PRO A 12 -8.03 11.28 16.50
N PRO A 13 -7.06 10.74 15.75
CA PRO A 13 -6.64 9.33 15.88
C PRO A 13 -6.24 8.95 17.30
N SER A 14 -5.59 9.85 18.05
CA SER A 14 -5.18 9.61 19.45
C SER A 14 -6.34 9.38 20.40
N VAL A 15 -7.55 9.80 20.05
CA VAL A 15 -8.77 9.62 20.85
C VAL A 15 -9.54 8.36 20.40
N VAL A 16 -9.41 7.97 19.14
CA VAL A 16 -10.18 6.86 18.54
C VAL A 16 -9.42 5.53 18.58
N LEU A 17 -8.09 5.58 18.59
CA LEU A 17 -7.20 4.42 18.57
C LEU A 17 -6.72 4.06 19.97
N THR A 18 -6.49 2.77 20.19
CA THR A 18 -5.78 2.30 21.39
C THR A 18 -4.33 2.79 21.36
N ALA A 19 -3.64 2.83 22.50
CA ALA A 19 -2.22 3.19 22.53
C ALA A 19 -1.36 2.31 21.61
N ALA A 20 -1.64 0.99 21.57
CA ALA A 20 -0.93 0.04 20.72
C ALA A 20 -1.20 0.23 19.22
N ASP A 21 -2.40 0.68 18.85
CA ASP A 21 -2.73 1.05 17.47
C ASP A 21 -2.15 2.41 17.11
N PHE A 22 -2.13 3.36 18.05
CA PHE A 22 -1.57 4.67 17.81
C PHE A 22 -0.07 4.61 17.46
N GLU A 23 0.69 3.74 18.13
CA GLU A 23 2.10 3.52 17.77
C GLU A 23 2.27 2.93 16.36
N LYS A 24 1.44 1.96 15.96
CA LYS A 24 1.47 1.44 14.57
C LYS A 24 1.05 2.48 13.54
N TYR A 25 0.09 3.34 13.90
CA TYR A 25 -0.32 4.48 13.07
C TYR A 25 0.85 5.44 12.88
N ARG A 26 1.60 5.76 13.94
CA ARG A 26 2.81 6.60 13.85
C ARG A 26 3.86 6.00 12.94
N VAL A 27 4.14 4.70 13.06
CA VAL A 27 5.08 3.99 12.17
C VAL A 27 4.70 4.19 10.69
N LEU A 28 3.41 4.08 10.33
CA LEU A 28 2.97 4.31 8.95
C LEU A 28 2.96 5.77 8.51
N ARG A 29 2.71 6.69 9.44
CA ARG A 29 2.66 8.13 9.19
C ARG A 29 4.05 8.70 8.95
N ASP A 30 5.01 8.24 9.75
CA ASP A 30 6.37 8.76 9.80
C ASP A 30 7.34 7.92 8.94
N ALA A 31 6.81 7.06 8.07
CA ALA A 31 7.60 6.18 7.21
C ALA A 31 8.41 6.99 6.18
N ASP A 32 9.73 6.80 6.19
CA ASP A 32 10.64 7.50 5.27
C ASP A 32 10.60 6.96 3.85
N PHE A 33 10.19 5.71 3.64
CA PHE A 33 10.14 5.05 2.33
C PHE A 33 8.76 4.44 2.07
N PHE A 34 8.44 4.29 0.78
CA PHE A 34 7.43 3.33 0.37
C PHE A 34 8.07 1.93 0.28
N TYR A 35 7.81 1.12 1.30
CA TYR A 35 8.48 -0.16 1.51
C TYR A 35 7.84 -1.34 0.77
N GLY A 36 8.67 -2.32 0.42
CA GLY A 36 8.25 -3.68 0.06
C GLY A 36 8.06 -4.59 1.27
N PRO A 37 7.40 -5.75 1.10
CA PRO A 37 7.11 -6.68 2.19
C PRO A 37 8.33 -7.39 2.78
N ALA A 38 9.44 -7.39 2.06
CA ALA A 38 10.72 -7.95 2.45
C ALA A 38 11.83 -7.07 1.87
N VAL A 39 12.70 -6.54 2.73
CA VAL A 39 13.79 -5.63 2.34
C VAL A 39 15.14 -6.05 2.89
N GLY A 40 16.20 -5.58 2.25
CA GLY A 40 17.58 -5.90 2.57
C GLY A 40 17.96 -7.36 2.27
N TYR A 41 19.23 -7.68 2.54
CA TYR A 41 19.83 -8.98 2.21
C TYR A 41 19.08 -10.18 2.84
N GLY A 42 18.56 -10.01 4.05
CA GLY A 42 17.82 -11.05 4.77
C GLY A 42 16.33 -11.15 4.41
N GLY A 43 15.81 -10.25 3.57
CA GLY A 43 14.37 -10.19 3.29
C GLY A 43 13.53 -9.92 4.55
N VAL A 44 13.97 -8.97 5.39
CA VAL A 44 13.31 -8.64 6.65
C VAL A 44 12.02 -7.88 6.35
N THR A 45 10.93 -8.20 7.05
CA THR A 45 9.68 -7.44 6.94
C THR A 45 9.80 -6.13 7.72
N PRO A 46 9.66 -4.96 7.05
CA PRO A 46 9.70 -3.66 7.72
C PRO A 46 8.57 -3.51 8.76
N PRO A 47 8.78 -2.71 9.83
CA PRO A 47 7.73 -2.42 10.80
C PRO A 47 6.51 -1.74 10.16
N GLU A 48 6.70 -0.96 9.09
CA GLU A 48 5.65 -0.33 8.30
C GLU A 48 4.74 -1.38 7.64
N ILE A 49 5.31 -2.43 7.07
CA ILE A 49 4.51 -3.50 6.45
C ILE A 49 3.76 -4.28 7.53
N SER A 50 4.38 -4.51 8.67
CA SER A 50 3.71 -5.18 9.81
C SER A 50 2.55 -4.34 10.35
N ALA A 51 2.75 -3.03 10.50
CA ALA A 51 1.71 -2.08 10.89
C ALA A 51 0.59 -1.99 9.83
N PHE A 52 0.94 -1.97 8.54
CA PHE A 52 -0.01 -2.00 7.44
C PHE A 52 -0.89 -3.25 7.49
N ARG A 53 -0.29 -4.44 7.60
CA ARG A 53 -1.00 -5.72 7.68
C ARG A 53 -1.92 -5.77 8.90
N HIS A 54 -1.45 -5.30 10.05
CA HIS A 54 -2.28 -5.17 11.25
C HIS A 54 -3.57 -4.39 10.95
N PHE A 55 -3.46 -3.19 10.37
CA PHE A 55 -4.64 -2.40 10.05
C PHE A 55 -5.48 -2.97 8.91
N ALA A 56 -4.88 -3.63 7.92
CA ALA A 56 -5.63 -4.26 6.85
C ALA A 56 -6.59 -5.35 7.33
N HIS A 57 -6.28 -6.00 8.46
CA HIS A 57 -7.14 -7.00 9.11
C HIS A 57 -7.93 -6.45 10.32
N HIS A 58 -7.65 -5.22 10.74
CA HIS A 58 -8.30 -4.61 11.89
C HIS A 58 -9.72 -4.13 11.55
N GLN A 59 -10.68 -4.30 12.47
CA GLN A 59 -12.09 -3.89 12.25
C GLN A 59 -12.22 -2.39 11.92
N ARG A 60 -11.34 -1.55 12.49
CA ARG A 60 -11.28 -0.11 12.24
C ARG A 60 -10.22 0.31 11.22
N GLY A 61 -9.64 -0.64 10.48
CA GLY A 61 -8.55 -0.38 9.53
C GLY A 61 -8.84 0.69 8.49
N ALA A 62 -10.06 0.66 7.91
CA ALA A 62 -10.50 1.66 6.94
C ALA A 62 -10.45 3.08 7.52
N LEU A 63 -10.81 3.26 8.79
CA LEU A 63 -10.76 4.56 9.46
C LEU A 63 -9.31 5.04 9.64
N VAL A 64 -8.43 4.13 10.09
CA VAL A 64 -6.99 4.42 10.23
C VAL A 64 -6.38 4.86 8.91
N PHE A 65 -6.64 4.14 7.83
CA PHE A 65 -6.13 4.53 6.52
C PHE A 65 -6.74 5.84 6.02
N ARG A 66 -7.99 6.19 6.36
CA ARG A 66 -8.52 7.54 6.05
C ARG A 66 -7.74 8.63 6.77
N TYR A 67 -7.40 8.44 8.04
CA TYR A 67 -6.57 9.41 8.77
C TYR A 67 -5.15 9.51 8.20
N LEU A 68 -4.52 8.39 7.87
CA LEU A 68 -3.20 8.39 7.22
C LEU A 68 -3.24 9.07 5.84
N LEU A 69 -4.35 8.95 5.11
CA LEU A 69 -4.46 9.61 3.81
C LEU A 69 -4.42 11.14 3.92
N LEU A 70 -4.89 11.72 5.02
CA LEU A 70 -4.81 13.16 5.27
C LEU A 70 -3.37 13.68 5.34
N THR A 71 -2.40 12.79 5.59
CA THR A 71 -0.97 13.12 5.59
C THR A 71 -0.29 12.81 4.25
N GLY A 72 -1.05 12.40 3.22
CA GLY A 72 -0.52 12.03 1.91
C GLY A 72 0.08 10.62 1.84
N SER A 73 -0.15 9.77 2.85
CA SER A 73 0.47 8.44 2.93
C SER A 73 0.04 7.51 1.77
N LEU A 74 1.00 7.06 0.97
CA LEU A 74 0.76 6.05 -0.08
C LEU A 74 0.30 4.68 0.46
N PRO A 75 0.88 4.15 1.57
CA PRO A 75 0.34 2.97 2.23
C PRO A 75 -1.16 3.11 2.56
N ALA A 76 -1.63 4.32 2.88
CA ALA A 76 -3.05 4.55 3.14
C ALA A 76 -3.93 4.28 1.92
N LEU A 77 -3.53 4.74 0.72
CA LEU A 77 -4.24 4.42 -0.51
C LEU A 77 -4.29 2.92 -0.77
N THR A 78 -3.16 2.22 -0.57
CA THR A 78 -3.06 0.77 -0.71
C THR A 78 -4.02 0.03 0.24
N GLY A 79 -4.15 0.51 1.48
CA GLY A 79 -5.04 -0.05 2.49
C GLY A 79 -6.52 0.26 2.21
N LEU A 80 -6.82 1.47 1.75
CA LEU A 80 -8.18 1.89 1.37
C LEU A 80 -8.70 1.13 0.17
N ARG A 81 -7.85 0.76 -0.79
CA ARG A 81 -8.27 -0.08 -1.92
C ARG A 81 -8.91 -1.39 -1.45
N ARG A 82 -8.38 -2.00 -0.39
CA ARG A 82 -8.91 -3.24 0.19
C ARG A 82 -10.10 -2.98 1.11
N SER A 83 -9.95 -2.04 2.03
CA SER A 83 -10.86 -1.84 3.17
C SER A 83 -12.03 -0.89 2.88
N SER A 84 -11.90 -0.02 1.88
CA SER A 84 -12.96 0.92 1.46
C SER A 84 -12.88 1.22 -0.05
N PRO A 85 -13.18 0.23 -0.93
CA PRO A 85 -12.95 0.35 -2.38
C PRO A 85 -13.65 1.55 -3.04
N MET A 86 -14.86 1.90 -2.59
CA MET A 86 -15.58 3.05 -3.12
C MET A 86 -14.91 4.38 -2.76
N PHE A 87 -14.46 4.52 -1.51
CA PHE A 87 -13.71 5.70 -1.08
C PHE A 87 -12.37 5.81 -1.83
N PHE A 88 -11.66 4.69 -1.98
CA PHE A 88 -10.41 4.63 -2.72
C PHE A 88 -10.53 5.16 -4.15
N LYS A 89 -11.59 4.77 -4.89
CA LYS A 89 -11.81 5.22 -6.28
C LYS A 89 -11.80 6.73 -6.43
N VAL A 90 -12.34 7.45 -5.44
CA VAL A 90 -12.38 8.91 -5.41
C VAL A 90 -11.04 9.44 -4.90
N ALA A 91 -10.56 8.90 -3.78
CA ALA A 91 -9.41 9.42 -3.07
C ALA A 91 -8.09 9.25 -3.83
N ALA A 92 -7.98 8.25 -4.70
CA ALA A 92 -6.79 7.99 -5.51
C ALA A 92 -6.65 8.92 -6.73
N GLN A 93 -7.72 9.59 -7.18
CA GLN A 93 -7.67 10.41 -8.40
C GLN A 93 -6.61 11.51 -8.37
N PRO A 94 -6.49 12.36 -7.33
CA PRO A 94 -5.49 13.42 -7.33
C PRO A 94 -4.07 12.85 -7.39
N PHE A 95 -3.81 11.69 -6.78
CA PHE A 95 -2.48 11.09 -6.73
C PHE A 95 -2.00 10.56 -8.08
N LYS A 96 -2.90 10.29 -9.04
CA LYS A 96 -2.52 9.89 -10.41
C LYS A 96 -1.80 10.99 -11.19
N LEU A 97 -1.88 12.23 -10.72
CA LEU A 97 -1.35 13.40 -11.40
C LEU A 97 -0.18 14.04 -10.65
N VAL A 98 0.21 13.49 -9.49
CA VAL A 98 1.29 14.05 -8.67
C VAL A 98 2.65 13.60 -9.24
N PRO A 99 3.46 14.53 -9.77
CA PRO A 99 4.74 14.18 -10.40
C PRO A 99 5.86 13.98 -9.38
N THR A 100 5.63 14.32 -8.10
CA THR A 100 6.64 14.22 -7.04
C THR A 100 7.10 12.79 -6.86
N SER A 101 8.41 12.60 -6.75
CA SER A 101 9.00 11.31 -6.41
C SER A 101 9.02 11.09 -4.90
N VAL A 102 8.75 9.86 -4.50
CA VAL A 102 8.95 9.37 -3.14
C VAL A 102 10.07 8.33 -3.14
N PRO A 103 10.87 8.27 -2.08
CA PRO A 103 11.85 7.21 -1.94
C PRO A 103 11.17 5.85 -1.75
N THR A 104 11.73 4.81 -2.36
CA THR A 104 11.22 3.44 -2.32
C THR A 104 12.29 2.49 -1.79
N PHE A 105 11.85 1.43 -1.12
CA PHE A 105 12.75 0.36 -0.70
C PHE A 105 12.10 -1.01 -0.94
N PHE A 106 12.44 -1.64 -2.06
CA PHE A 106 11.88 -2.92 -2.50
C PHE A 106 12.98 -3.97 -2.63
N GLY A 107 12.89 -5.07 -1.88
CA GLY A 107 13.96 -6.06 -1.84
C GLY A 107 15.28 -5.41 -1.40
N CYS A 108 16.32 -5.51 -2.21
CA CYS A 108 17.62 -4.87 -1.94
C CYS A 108 17.78 -3.49 -2.60
N ILE A 109 16.74 -2.97 -3.26
CA ILE A 109 16.83 -1.75 -4.08
C ILE A 109 16.22 -0.59 -3.31
N ILE A 110 17.04 0.43 -3.05
CA ILE A 110 16.59 1.76 -2.63
C ILE A 110 16.57 2.63 -3.88
N GLY A 111 15.43 3.27 -4.14
CA GLY A 111 15.23 4.08 -5.33
C GLY A 111 14.27 5.24 -5.08
N GLY A 112 13.77 5.81 -6.16
CA GLY A 112 12.71 6.81 -6.13
C GLY A 112 11.71 6.54 -7.24
N GLU A 113 10.43 6.67 -6.93
CA GLU A 113 9.34 6.47 -7.87
C GLU A 113 8.37 7.64 -7.78
N THR A 114 7.79 8.04 -8.92
CA THR A 114 6.77 9.09 -8.89
C THR A 114 5.52 8.59 -8.19
N VAL A 115 4.85 9.47 -7.45
CA VAL A 115 3.55 9.15 -6.84
C VAL A 115 2.57 8.69 -7.91
N ALA A 116 2.54 9.35 -9.07
CA ALA A 116 1.70 8.96 -10.20
C ALA A 116 1.97 7.50 -10.66
N SER A 117 3.24 7.11 -10.90
CA SER A 117 3.59 5.75 -11.33
C SER A 117 3.21 4.69 -10.29
N LEU A 118 3.44 4.96 -9.01
CA LEU A 118 3.05 4.05 -7.92
C LEU A 118 1.53 3.88 -7.82
N VAL A 119 0.77 4.94 -8.04
CA VAL A 119 -0.69 4.91 -7.94
C VAL A 119 -1.31 4.23 -9.15
N ARG A 120 -0.85 4.58 -10.35
CA ARG A 120 -1.28 4.00 -11.62
C ARG A 120 -0.13 4.01 -12.62
N SER A 121 0.40 2.83 -12.92
CA SER A 121 1.34 2.66 -14.02
C SER A 121 0.59 2.69 -15.36
N GLU A 122 1.15 3.40 -16.34
CA GLU A 122 0.68 3.42 -17.72
C GLU A 122 1.40 2.35 -18.58
N GLU A 123 2.28 1.54 -17.98
CA GLU A 123 2.99 0.47 -18.66
C GLU A 123 2.00 -0.62 -19.15
N PRO A 124 2.23 -1.18 -20.36
CA PRO A 124 1.29 -2.10 -20.99
C PRO A 124 1.15 -3.45 -20.27
N ASP A 125 2.15 -3.83 -19.48
CA ASP A 125 2.22 -5.05 -18.68
C ASP A 125 1.93 -4.83 -17.18
N ALA A 126 1.42 -3.65 -16.82
CA ALA A 126 1.05 -3.34 -15.45
C ALA A 126 0.00 -4.33 -14.90
N VAL A 127 0.20 -4.76 -13.65
CA VAL A 127 -0.65 -5.75 -12.99
C VAL A 127 -2.06 -5.20 -12.81
N ARG A 128 -3.06 -5.98 -13.24
CA ARG A 128 -4.49 -5.68 -13.08
C ARG A 128 -5.17 -6.88 -12.44
N LEU A 129 -5.25 -6.90 -11.12
CA LEU A 129 -5.88 -7.98 -10.37
C LEU A 129 -7.40 -7.84 -10.39
N ARG A 130 -8.07 -8.96 -10.64
CA ARG A 130 -9.50 -9.11 -10.39
C ARG A 130 -9.78 -9.24 -8.89
N ASN A 131 -11.03 -9.05 -8.48
CA ASN A 131 -11.42 -9.24 -7.07
C ASN A 131 -11.08 -10.66 -6.62
N GLY A 132 -10.33 -10.78 -5.52
CA GLY A 132 -9.91 -12.07 -4.95
C GLY A 132 -8.73 -12.73 -5.67
N GLN A 133 -8.21 -12.15 -6.74
CA GLN A 133 -7.02 -12.66 -7.43
C GLN A 133 -5.75 -12.26 -6.67
N THR A 134 -4.85 -13.21 -6.44
CA THR A 134 -3.51 -12.97 -5.88
C THR A 134 -2.50 -12.60 -6.97
N LEU A 135 -1.36 -12.02 -6.60
CA LEU A 135 -0.26 -11.79 -7.56
C LEU A 135 0.22 -13.10 -8.20
N GLU A 136 0.31 -14.18 -7.42
CA GLU A 136 0.74 -15.48 -7.93
C GLU A 136 -0.23 -16.02 -8.98
N SER A 137 -1.54 -16.03 -8.70
CA SER A 137 -2.54 -16.51 -9.66
C SER A 137 -2.61 -15.64 -10.92
N TRP A 138 -2.32 -14.34 -10.82
CA TRP A 138 -2.21 -13.45 -11.98
C TRP A 138 -0.98 -13.75 -12.83
N TRP A 139 0.17 -13.95 -12.19
CA TRP A 139 1.41 -14.30 -12.86
C TRP A 139 1.31 -15.66 -13.56
N ASP A 140 0.73 -16.64 -12.88
CA ASP A 140 0.55 -18.00 -13.38
C ASP A 140 -0.30 -18.05 -14.65
N ALA A 141 -1.34 -17.22 -14.72
CA ALA A 141 -2.19 -17.09 -15.89
C ALA A 141 -1.48 -16.41 -17.09
N ARG A 142 -0.32 -15.76 -16.88
CA ARG A 142 0.46 -15.06 -17.92
C ARG A 142 1.81 -15.71 -18.20
N ARG A 143 2.12 -16.86 -17.57
CA ARG A 143 3.35 -17.59 -17.88
C ARG A 143 3.37 -17.93 -19.38
N GLY A 144 4.44 -17.55 -20.07
CA GLY A 144 4.68 -17.85 -21.48
C GLY A 144 4.35 -16.72 -22.47
N THR A 145 3.85 -15.55 -22.03
CA THR A 145 3.49 -14.45 -22.95
C THR A 145 4.55 -13.34 -23.13
N GLY A 146 5.70 -13.39 -22.42
CA GLY A 146 6.63 -12.23 -22.29
C GLY A 146 5.96 -11.04 -21.57
N SER A 147 6.60 -10.07 -20.89
CA SER A 147 7.98 -9.59 -20.70
C SER A 147 8.39 -9.76 -19.22
N GLY A 148 9.70 -9.77 -18.95
CA GLY A 148 10.30 -10.16 -17.66
C GLY A 148 10.17 -9.16 -16.50
N THR A 149 9.36 -8.11 -16.60
CA THR A 149 9.26 -7.06 -15.59
C THR A 149 7.83 -6.88 -15.11
N LEU A 150 7.64 -6.94 -13.78
CA LEU A 150 6.33 -6.77 -13.15
C LEU A 150 6.13 -5.32 -12.76
N HIS A 151 5.26 -4.61 -13.47
CA HIS A 151 4.87 -3.26 -13.09
C HIS A 151 3.67 -3.32 -12.12
N LEU A 152 3.94 -3.07 -10.84
CA LEU A 152 2.91 -3.00 -9.81
C LEU A 152 2.43 -1.55 -9.65
N ASP A 153 1.14 -1.39 -9.39
CA ASP A 153 0.58 -0.11 -8.95
C ASP A 153 -0.54 -0.33 -7.93
N ILE A 154 -1.01 0.76 -7.32
CA ILE A 154 -2.06 0.71 -6.32
C ILE A 154 -3.40 0.43 -7.00
N VAL A 155 -3.77 1.14 -8.07
CA VAL A 155 -5.09 1.02 -8.73
C VAL A 155 -5.37 -0.40 -9.23
N GLY A 156 -4.42 -0.99 -9.93
CA GLY A 156 -4.46 -2.37 -10.42
C GLY A 156 -4.38 -3.42 -9.31
N GLY A 157 -4.02 -3.01 -8.09
CA GLY A 157 -3.99 -3.87 -6.91
C GLY A 157 -2.68 -4.60 -6.70
N GLY A 158 -1.66 -4.31 -7.50
CA GLY A 158 -0.34 -4.94 -7.40
C GLY A 158 0.26 -4.72 -6.02
N TYR A 159 0.35 -3.47 -5.55
CA TYR A 159 0.89 -3.18 -4.22
C TYR A 159 -0.01 -3.68 -3.09
N THR A 160 -1.34 -3.64 -3.26
CA THR A 160 -2.27 -4.18 -2.26
C THR A 160 -2.05 -5.67 -2.05
N ALA A 161 -1.93 -6.45 -3.13
CA ALA A 161 -1.66 -7.86 -3.06
C ALA A 161 -0.23 -8.14 -2.59
N MET A 162 0.78 -7.40 -3.05
CA MET A 162 2.16 -7.56 -2.56
C MET A 162 2.27 -7.39 -1.03
N PHE A 163 1.48 -6.49 -0.45
CA PHE A 163 1.51 -6.26 0.99
C PHE A 163 0.71 -7.30 1.79
N LEU A 164 -0.34 -7.89 1.21
CA LEU A 164 -1.29 -8.75 1.92
C LEU A 164 -1.11 -10.24 1.62
N ASP A 165 -0.67 -10.58 0.42
CA ASP A 165 -0.45 -11.96 0.02
C ASP A 165 0.67 -12.56 0.87
N PRO A 166 0.52 -13.80 1.35
CA PRO A 166 1.59 -14.48 2.06
C PRO A 166 2.81 -14.62 1.12
N PRO A 167 4.04 -14.57 1.65
CA PRO A 167 5.22 -14.89 0.86
C PRO A 167 5.03 -16.26 0.22
N ARG A 168 5.43 -16.39 -1.05
CA ARG A 168 5.45 -17.71 -1.70
C ARG A 168 6.28 -18.66 -0.83
N ALA A 169 5.69 -19.78 -0.41
CA ALA A 169 6.47 -20.83 0.22
C ALA A 169 7.58 -21.22 -0.75
N ARG A 170 8.85 -21.01 -0.36
CA ARG A 170 9.96 -21.57 -1.14
C ARG A 170 9.72 -23.07 -1.19
N LYS A 171 9.60 -23.64 -2.39
CA LYS A 171 9.72 -25.09 -2.52
C LYS A 171 11.05 -25.49 -1.86
N PRO A 172 11.08 -26.51 -1.00
CA PRO A 172 12.36 -27.00 -0.49
C PRO A 172 13.25 -27.31 -1.70
N ALA A 173 14.49 -26.86 -1.65
CA ALA A 173 15.48 -27.29 -2.61
C ALA A 173 15.59 -28.82 -2.47
N VAL A 174 15.30 -29.53 -3.56
CA VAL A 174 15.54 -30.98 -3.68
C VAL A 174 17.02 -31.18 -3.97
#